data_AF-A0A9E2GW80-F1
#
_entry.id   AF-A0A9E2GW80-F1
#
_cell.length_a   1.000
_cell.length_b   1.000
_cell.length_c   1.000
_cell.angle_alpha   90.00
_cell.angle_beta   90.00
_cell.angle_gamma   90.00
#
_symmetry.space_group_name_H-M   'P 1'
#
loop_
_entity.id
_entity.type
_entity.pdbx_description
1 polymer ?
#
loop_
_entity_poly.entity_id
_entity_poly.type
_entity_poly.pdbx_seq_one_letter_code
_entity_poly.pdbx_strand_id
1 'polypeptide(L)'
;MSETPKNAEILARFGHDRDNLMPILHEINNTRGFISEMDMQEIACHLNISATDVYGTATFYSYLNTEPKGKYVVRLCKSLSCDMAGKEAVAAALEA
;
A
#
# COMPACT_ATOMS: atom_id res chain seq x y z
N MET A 1 -17.99 -10.76 -8.46
CA MET A 1 -17.84 -10.08 -9.76
C MET A 1 -17.95 -8.58 -9.52
N SER A 2 -16.83 -7.87 -9.34
CA SER A 2 -16.79 -6.40 -9.34
C SER A 2 -15.34 -5.88 -9.24
N GLU A 3 -14.93 -5.10 -10.25
CA GLU A 3 -13.80 -4.14 -10.27
C GLU A 3 -12.37 -4.55 -10.68
N THR A 4 -12.20 -5.44 -11.66
CA THR A 4 -10.88 -5.72 -12.29
C THR A 4 -10.32 -4.69 -13.32
N PRO A 5 -11.03 -3.66 -13.85
CA PRO A 5 -10.50 -2.94 -15.02
C PRO A 5 -9.38 -1.91 -14.73
N LYS A 6 -9.16 -1.48 -13.48
CA LYS A 6 -8.16 -0.43 -13.18
C LYS A 6 -6.72 -0.94 -13.09
N ASN A 7 -6.51 -2.15 -12.59
CA ASN A 7 -5.17 -2.69 -12.43
C ASN A 7 -4.49 -2.88 -13.79
N ALA A 8 -5.22 -3.39 -14.79
CA ALA A 8 -4.70 -3.56 -16.13
C ALA A 8 -4.24 -2.24 -16.77
N GLU A 9 -4.97 -1.14 -16.56
CA GLU A 9 -4.54 0.19 -17.02
C GLU A 9 -3.30 0.70 -16.29
N ILE A 10 -3.22 0.48 -14.97
CA ILE A 10 -2.03 0.85 -14.17
C ILE A 10 -0.83 0.05 -14.67
N LEU A 11 -0.96 -1.27 -14.79
CA LEU A 11 0.10 -2.19 -15.23
C LEU A 11 0.60 -1.83 -16.63
N ALA A 12 -0.31 -1.50 -17.58
CA ALA A 12 0.06 -1.13 -18.95
C ALA A 12 0.92 0.14 -19.05
N ARG A 13 0.95 0.98 -18.01
CA ARG A 13 1.81 2.19 -17.96
C ARG A 13 3.24 1.89 -17.52
N PHE A 14 3.49 0.70 -16.96
CA PHE A 14 4.79 0.29 -16.44
C PHE A 14 5.37 -0.86 -17.27
N GLY A 15 6.70 -0.92 -17.36
CA GLY A 15 7.39 -2.04 -18.01
C GLY A 15 7.33 -3.32 -17.19
N HIS A 16 7.75 -4.44 -17.78
CA HIS A 16 7.80 -5.75 -17.11
C HIS A 16 9.00 -5.93 -16.17
N ASP A 17 9.84 -4.90 -15.99
CA ASP A 17 11.00 -4.95 -15.10
C ASP A 17 10.62 -5.02 -13.62
N ARG A 18 11.34 -5.83 -12.85
CA ARG A 18 11.14 -6.00 -11.40
C ARG A 18 11.24 -4.68 -10.62
N ASP A 19 12.00 -3.71 -11.12
CA ASP A 19 12.09 -2.37 -10.53
C ASP A 19 10.74 -1.62 -10.49
N ASN A 20 9.79 -2.00 -11.35
CA ASN A 20 8.46 -1.42 -11.38
C ASN A 20 7.52 -1.99 -10.31
N LEU A 21 7.92 -3.02 -9.54
CA LEU A 21 7.08 -3.61 -8.50
C LEU A 21 6.60 -2.57 -7.48
N MET A 22 7.52 -1.76 -6.95
CA MET A 22 7.22 -0.74 -5.95
C MET A 22 6.30 0.38 -6.46
N PRO A 23 6.56 1.02 -7.63
CA PRO A 23 5.65 2.05 -8.14
C PRO A 23 4.26 1.49 -8.49
N ILE A 24 4.17 0.26 -9.00
CA ILE A 24 2.88 -0.39 -9.27
C ILE A 24 2.10 -0.62 -7.97
N LEU A 25 2.72 -1.21 -6.94
CA LEU A 25 2.09 -1.42 -5.63
C LEU A 25 1.65 -0.10 -5.00
N HIS A 26 2.46 0.95 -5.16
CA HIS A 26 2.11 2.28 -4.65
C HIS A 26 0.88 2.88 -5.35
N GLU A 27 0.80 2.77 -6.68
CA GLU A 27 -0.35 3.28 -7.46
C GLU A 27 -1.64 2.55 -7.08
N ILE A 28 -1.62 1.22 -7.01
CA ILE A 28 -2.77 0.40 -6.62
C ILE A 28 -3.24 0.78 -5.21
N ASN A 29 -2.30 0.87 -4.26
CA ASN A 29 -2.61 1.27 -2.89
C ASN A 29 -3.13 2.71 -2.79
N ASN A 30 -2.68 3.64 -3.64
CA ASN A 30 -3.17 5.02 -3.69
C ASN A 30 -4.59 5.10 -4.28
N THR A 31 -4.87 4.27 -5.29
CA THR A 31 -6.16 4.25 -5.99
C THR A 31 -7.25 3.54 -5.19
N ARG A 32 -6.93 2.45 -4.49
CA ARG A 32 -7.91 1.63 -3.74
C ARG A 32 -7.80 1.75 -2.22
N GLY A 33 -6.69 2.27 -1.70
CA GLY A 33 -6.41 2.33 -0.26
C GLY A 33 -5.87 1.04 0.34
N PHE A 34 -5.88 -0.07 -0.40
CA PHE A 34 -5.34 -1.38 -0.03
C PHE A 34 -4.99 -2.22 -1.26
N ILE A 35 -4.20 -3.27 -1.06
CA ILE A 35 -3.75 -4.23 -2.07
C ILE A 35 -4.32 -5.59 -1.70
N SER A 36 -5.17 -6.15 -2.56
CA SER A 36 -5.74 -7.48 -2.38
C SER A 36 -4.81 -8.58 -2.92
N GLU A 37 -5.03 -9.82 -2.51
CA GLU A 37 -4.28 -10.98 -3.01
C GLU A 37 -4.40 -11.15 -4.53
N MET A 38 -5.57 -10.83 -5.10
CA MET A 38 -5.76 -10.85 -6.56
C MET A 38 -4.88 -9.80 -7.24
N ASP A 39 -4.78 -8.59 -6.68
CA ASP A 39 -3.91 -7.54 -7.23
C ASP A 39 -2.44 -8.00 -7.20
N MET A 40 -2.01 -8.66 -6.12
CA MET A 40 -0.64 -9.21 -6.03
C MET A 40 -0.36 -10.29 -7.06
N GLN A 41 -1.33 -11.16 -7.36
CA GLN A 41 -1.20 -12.19 -8.39
C GLN A 41 -1.12 -11.58 -9.80
N GLU A 42 -1.92 -10.56 -10.09
CA GLU A 42 -1.87 -9.85 -11.38
C GLU A 42 -0.51 -9.18 -11.59
N ILE A 43 0.02 -8.51 -10.56
CA ILE A 43 1.35 -7.89 -10.60
C ILE A 43 2.45 -8.94 -10.79
N ALA A 44 2.36 -10.07 -10.07
CA ALA A 44 3.31 -11.16 -10.19
C ALA A 44 3.34 -11.74 -11.61
N CYS A 45 2.17 -11.91 -12.22
CA CYS A 45 2.04 -12.37 -13.60
C CYS A 45 2.61 -11.34 -14.59
N HIS A 46 2.30 -10.05 -14.41
CA HIS A 46 2.78 -8.98 -15.28
C HIS A 46 4.31 -8.82 -15.24
N LEU A 47 4.90 -8.86 -14.05
CA LEU A 47 6.35 -8.70 -13.87
C LEU A 47 7.13 -10.02 -14.01
N ASN A 48 6.44 -11.14 -14.27
CA ASN A 48 7.00 -12.48 -14.35
C ASN A 48 7.86 -12.85 -13.12
N ILE A 49 7.36 -12.53 -11.92
CA ILE A 49 8.00 -12.83 -10.62
C ILE A 49 7.11 -13.73 -9.76
N SER A 50 7.67 -14.31 -8.70
CA SER A 50 6.89 -15.11 -7.76
C SER A 50 5.87 -14.26 -7.01
N ALA A 51 4.63 -14.76 -6.85
CA ALA A 51 3.63 -14.12 -6.01
C ALA A 51 4.11 -13.96 -4.55
N THR A 52 4.98 -14.86 -4.08
CA THR A 52 5.61 -14.77 -2.75
C THR A 52 6.51 -13.55 -2.63
N ASP A 53 7.23 -13.18 -3.68
CA ASP A 53 8.10 -11.99 -3.68
C ASP A 53 7.25 -10.70 -3.61
N VAL A 54 6.12 -10.68 -4.32
CA VAL A 54 5.15 -9.57 -4.27
C VAL A 54 4.54 -9.46 -2.89
N TYR A 55 4.09 -10.59 -2.33
CA TYR A 55 3.50 -10.64 -0.98
C TYR A 55 4.50 -10.21 0.10
N GLY A 56 5.74 -10.70 0.01
CA GLY A 56 6.81 -10.29 0.92
C GLY A 56 7.07 -8.79 0.85
N THR A 57 7.08 -8.22 -0.36
CA THR A 57 7.26 -6.77 -0.55
C THR A 57 6.08 -5.97 0.00
N ALA A 58 4.85 -6.40 -0.28
CA ALA A 58 3.64 -5.73 0.16
C ALA A 58 3.48 -5.72 1.69
N THR A 59 3.89 -6.79 2.36
CA THR A 59 3.86 -6.91 3.83
C THR A 59 5.04 -6.24 4.52
N PHE A 60 6.18 -6.10 3.83
CA PHE A 60 7.39 -5.47 4.39
C PHE A 60 7.22 -3.96 4.62
N TYR A 61 6.57 -3.25 3.69
CA TYR A 61 6.41 -1.81 3.78
C TYR A 61 5.14 -1.42 4.54
N SER A 62 5.27 -0.83 5.73
CA SER A 62 4.15 -0.46 6.60
C SER A 62 3.16 0.57 6.02
N TYR A 63 3.52 1.24 4.93
CA TYR A 63 2.62 2.18 4.25
C TYR A 63 1.72 1.52 3.20
N LEU A 64 2.08 0.33 2.73
CA LEU A 64 1.26 -0.50 1.86
C LEU A 64 0.27 -1.25 2.74
N ASN A 65 -1.01 -1.10 2.44
CA ASN A 65 -2.06 -1.75 3.22
C ASN A 65 -2.46 -3.03 2.49
N THR A 66 -2.27 -4.17 3.10
CA THR A 66 -2.74 -5.46 2.58
C THR A 66 -4.20 -5.75 2.95
N GLU A 67 -4.79 -4.91 3.79
CA GLU A 67 -6.15 -5.02 4.29
C GLU A 67 -6.90 -3.70 4.08
N PRO A 68 -8.23 -3.75 3.88
CA PRO A 68 -9.03 -2.55 3.70
C PRO A 68 -8.95 -1.66 4.94
N LYS A 69 -8.31 -0.50 4.80
CA LYS A 69 -8.30 0.53 5.84
C LYS A 69 -9.47 1.49 5.65
N GLY A 70 -9.89 2.13 6.75
CA GLY A 70 -10.93 3.14 6.73
C GLY A 70 -10.61 4.29 5.76
N LYS A 71 -11.65 5.02 5.33
CA LYS A 71 -11.55 6.13 4.35
C LYS A 71 -10.51 7.19 4.72
N TYR A 72 -10.23 7.37 6.01
CA TYR A 72 -9.23 8.29 6.52
C TYR A 72 -8.20 7.53 7.36
N VAL A 73 -6.94 7.58 6.96
CA VAL A 73 -5.81 6.99 7.69
C VAL A 73 -5.05 8.10 8.38
N VAL A 74 -5.24 8.24 9.69
CA VAL A 74 -4.50 9.21 10.51
C VAL A 74 -3.19 8.57 10.97
N ARG A 75 -2.05 9.21 10.67
CA ARG A 75 -0.72 8.74 11.06
C ARG A 75 -0.10 9.73 12.04
N LEU A 76 0.11 9.30 13.28
CA LEU A 76 0.76 10.11 14.30
C LEU A 76 2.26 9.77 14.38
N CYS A 77 3.09 10.80 14.43
CA CYS A 77 4.54 10.68 14.60
C CYS A 77 4.88 10.03 15.95
N LYS A 78 5.68 8.95 15.94
CA LYS A 78 6.16 8.27 17.16
C LYS A 78 7.62 8.63 17.54
N SER A 79 8.28 9.49 16.78
CA SER A 79 9.67 9.90 17.02
C SER A 79 9.83 10.70 18.33
N LEU A 80 11.04 10.68 18.92
CA LEU A 80 11.35 11.37 20.18
C LEU A 80 11.07 12.88 20.12
N SER A 81 11.36 13.53 19.00
CA SER A 81 11.07 14.97 18.83
C SER A 81 9.58 15.29 18.98
N CYS A 82 8.71 14.41 18.47
CA CYS A 82 7.26 14.57 18.59
C CYS A 82 6.79 14.26 20.02
N ASP A 83 7.46 13.33 20.70
CA ASP A 83 7.22 12.99 22.10
C ASP A 83 7.46 14.21 23.01
N MET A 84 8.63 14.86 22.86
CA MET A 84 8.99 16.07 23.60
C MET A 84 8.10 17.27 23.26
N ALA A 85 7.55 17.33 22.04
CA ALA A 85 6.63 18.38 21.61
C ALA A 85 5.19 18.17 22.11
N GLY A 86 4.92 17.11 22.89
CA GLY A 86 3.60 16.86 23.47
C GLY A 86 2.62 16.13 22.54
N LYS A 87 3.11 15.16 21.74
CA LYS A 87 2.23 14.34 20.86
C LYS A 87 1.06 13.67 21.60
N GLU A 88 1.18 13.44 22.90
CA GLU A 88 0.13 12.83 23.73
C GLU A 88 -1.16 13.65 23.71
N ALA A 89 -1.06 14.99 23.72
CA ALA A 89 -2.22 15.86 23.62
C ALA A 89 -2.93 15.71 22.26
N VAL A 90 -2.16 15.52 21.18
CA VAL A 90 -2.69 15.28 19.83
C VAL A 90 -3.32 13.90 19.73
N ALA A 91 -2.71 12.87 20.32
CA ALA A 91 -3.29 11.52 20.38
C ALA A 91 -4.63 11.54 21.12
N ALA A 92 -4.68 12.15 22.30
CA ALA A 92 -5.91 12.25 23.11
C ALA A 92 -7.04 13.00 22.38
N ALA A 93 -6.72 14.04 21.61
CA ALA A 93 -7.71 14.78 20.81
C ALA A 93 -8.26 13.97 19.61
N LEU A 94 -7.52 12.96 19.13
CA LEU A 94 -7.92 12.11 18.01
C LEU A 94 -8.66 10.84 18.45
N GLU A 95 -8.52 10.43 19.71
CA GLU A 95 -9.19 9.27 20.30
C GLU A 95 -10.57 9.59 20.91
N ALA A 96 -10.88 10.87 21.12
CA ALA A 96 -12.16 11.38 21.66
C ALA A 96 -13.24 11.57 20.59
#